data_AF-A0A2P4YRS8-F1
#
_entry.id   AF-A0A2P4YRS8-F1
#
_cell.length_a   1.000
_cell.length_b   1.000
_cell.length_c   1.000
_cell.angle_alpha   90.00
_cell.angle_beta   90.00
_cell.angle_gamma   90.00
#
_symmetry.space_group_name_H-M   'P 1'
#
loop_
_entity.id
_entity.type
_entity.pdbx_description
1 polymer ?
#
loop_
_entity_poly.entity_id
_entity_poly.type
_entity_poly.pdbx_seq_one_letter_code
_entity_poly.pdbx_strand_id
1 'polypeptide(L)'
;MELPTRTSGRDNTRPRTTTDPGPQPLAKSTLKETKVPLAKNCKLNLRYFNGAELYKGLGAGFKPWSVNFKQQVDLAERACGHRWPEEVKISVLGSYLRDNAKNYFDGMKNQWWECKPTVQYALEEMEQAFNRTFTSAQIHKLMMKPKAPSTTWYEHLLYLMAVANATHAPLSHVPEHLVFHADKEMAKTLSTLYDKDAKSPIRHANELAVFAQNFEDNMKKSNKPGKLAAAVQNETENREDTRSCQICHKSGHTAKGTSRVKTGYWTQVPALI
;
A
#
# COMPACT_ATOMS: atom_id res chain seq x y z
N MET A 1 -41.71 -65.01 -8.10
CA MET A 1 -40.73 -64.17 -8.81
C MET A 1 -40.27 -63.10 -7.84
N GLU A 2 -38.97 -63.08 -7.59
CA GLU A 2 -38.29 -62.18 -6.67
C GLU A 2 -38.10 -60.76 -7.23
N LEU A 3 -37.63 -59.88 -6.32
CA LEU A 3 -36.76 -58.70 -6.49
C LEU A 3 -37.42 -57.30 -6.45
N PRO A 4 -36.68 -56.28 -5.95
CA PRO A 4 -37.11 -55.49 -4.80
C PRO A 4 -37.14 -53.97 -5.09
N THR A 5 -37.77 -53.21 -4.20
CA THR A 5 -37.73 -51.74 -4.19
C THR A 5 -36.37 -51.25 -3.71
N ARG A 6 -35.55 -50.81 -4.66
CA ARG A 6 -34.23 -50.20 -4.47
C ARG A 6 -34.39 -48.72 -4.13
N THR A 7 -33.99 -48.34 -2.93
CA THR A 7 -33.81 -46.94 -2.49
C THR A 7 -32.69 -46.29 -3.31
N SER A 8 -32.98 -45.14 -3.92
CA SER A 8 -32.04 -44.36 -4.73
C SER A 8 -32.06 -42.90 -4.30
N GLY A 9 -30.87 -42.32 -4.12
CA GLY A 9 -30.65 -40.87 -4.16
C GLY A 9 -30.54 -40.18 -2.81
N ARG A 10 -29.41 -40.35 -2.09
CA ARG A 10 -28.94 -39.34 -1.15
C ARG A 10 -28.36 -38.18 -1.97
N ASP A 11 -29.03 -37.04 -1.89
CA ASP A 11 -28.58 -35.78 -2.47
C ASP A 11 -27.41 -35.23 -1.62
N ASN A 12 -26.25 -35.10 -2.24
CA ASN A 12 -25.01 -34.61 -1.63
C ASN A 12 -24.90 -33.11 -1.93
N THR A 13 -25.45 -32.25 -1.08
CA THR A 13 -25.15 -30.81 -1.10
C THR A 13 -24.48 -30.42 0.21
N ARG A 14 -23.15 -30.52 0.24
CA ARG A 14 -22.33 -29.89 1.29
C ARG A 14 -21.93 -28.50 0.80
N PRO A 15 -22.25 -27.42 1.53
CA PRO A 15 -21.69 -26.10 1.22
C PRO A 15 -20.18 -26.14 1.48
N ARG A 16 -19.40 -25.75 0.47
CA ARG A 16 -17.94 -25.60 0.58
C ARG A 16 -17.66 -24.27 1.28
N THR A 17 -17.57 -24.28 2.60
CA THR A 17 -17.01 -23.17 3.39
C THR A 17 -15.55 -23.02 2.99
N THR A 18 -15.26 -22.09 2.08
CA THR A 18 -13.91 -21.54 1.90
C THR A 18 -13.66 -20.57 3.04
N THR A 19 -13.38 -21.10 4.23
CA THR A 19 -12.62 -20.37 5.24
C THR A 19 -11.23 -20.14 4.67
N ASP A 20 -10.95 -18.89 4.33
CA ASP A 20 -9.60 -18.39 4.08
C ASP A 20 -8.74 -18.72 5.30
N PRO A 21 -7.68 -19.56 5.18
CA PRO A 21 -6.83 -19.84 6.32
C PRO A 21 -6.01 -18.58 6.59
N GLY A 22 -6.42 -17.84 7.62
CA GLY A 22 -5.58 -16.84 8.26
C GLY A 22 -4.19 -17.42 8.58
N PRO A 23 -3.19 -16.58 8.92
CA PRO A 23 -1.81 -17.00 9.10
C PRO A 23 -1.73 -18.26 9.96
N GLN A 24 -1.32 -19.38 9.36
CA GLN A 24 -1.21 -20.63 10.10
C GLN A 24 -0.27 -20.40 11.29
N PRO A 25 -0.69 -20.75 12.51
CA PRO A 25 0.22 -20.81 13.65
C PRO A 25 1.40 -21.69 13.26
N LEU A 26 2.64 -21.24 13.52
CA LEU A 26 3.82 -22.08 13.31
C LEU A 26 3.58 -23.43 13.99
N ALA A 27 3.62 -24.51 13.20
CA ALA A 27 3.56 -25.86 13.74
C ALA A 27 4.61 -26.00 14.86
N LYS A 28 4.18 -26.50 16.03
CA LYS A 28 5.09 -26.73 17.16
C LYS A 28 6.23 -27.62 16.68
N SER A 29 7.47 -27.14 16.81
CA SER A 29 8.67 -27.86 16.38
C SER A 29 8.70 -29.28 16.95
N THR A 30 8.89 -30.28 16.08
CA THR A 30 9.02 -31.70 16.43
C THR A 30 10.44 -32.10 16.85
N LEU A 31 11.41 -31.19 16.75
CA LEU A 31 12.80 -31.41 17.12
C LEU A 31 12.95 -31.58 18.64
N LYS A 32 13.53 -32.71 19.06
CA LYS A 32 13.74 -33.05 20.48
C LYS A 32 15.15 -32.78 20.98
N GLU A 33 16.14 -32.83 20.08
CA GLU A 33 17.55 -32.69 20.46
C GLU A 33 17.98 -31.22 20.46
N THR A 34 18.72 -30.81 21.49
CA THR A 34 19.28 -29.45 21.62
C THR A 34 20.79 -29.51 21.44
N LYS A 35 21.32 -28.73 20.49
CA LYS A 35 22.76 -28.66 20.20
C LYS A 35 23.18 -27.23 19.88
N VAL A 36 24.40 -26.88 20.26
CA VAL A 36 25.00 -25.60 19.89
C VAL A 36 25.19 -25.58 18.37
N PRO A 37 24.55 -24.65 17.64
CA PRO A 37 24.74 -24.54 16.20
C PRO A 37 26.14 -24.01 15.84
N LEU A 38 26.59 -24.33 14.64
CA LEU A 38 27.78 -23.68 14.05
C LEU A 38 27.50 -22.19 13.82
N ALA A 39 28.52 -21.35 13.90
CA ALA A 39 28.39 -19.89 13.69
C ALA A 39 27.67 -19.52 12.39
N LYS A 40 27.90 -20.28 11.30
CA LYS A 40 27.22 -20.09 10.01
C LYS A 40 25.70 -20.29 10.09
N ASN A 41 25.23 -21.16 10.98
CA ASN A 41 23.80 -21.44 11.18
C ASN A 41 23.12 -20.34 12.01
N CYS A 42 23.88 -19.55 12.78
CA CYS A 42 23.36 -18.42 13.57
C CYS A 42 23.05 -17.16 12.75
N LYS A 43 23.43 -17.14 11.46
CA LYS A 43 23.16 -16.01 10.57
C LYS A 43 21.74 -16.12 10.02
N LEU A 44 20.86 -15.26 10.53
CA LEU A 44 19.47 -15.12 10.11
C LEU A 44 19.32 -14.11 8.97
N ASN A 45 18.34 -14.34 8.08
CA ASN A 45 17.90 -13.35 7.10
C ASN A 45 16.93 -12.35 7.76
N LEU A 46 17.48 -11.51 8.63
CA LEU A 46 16.73 -10.56 9.45
C LEU A 46 17.40 -9.19 9.41
N ARG A 47 16.60 -8.14 9.26
CA ARG A 47 17.07 -6.75 9.38
C ARG A 47 17.44 -6.43 10.83
N TYR A 48 18.39 -5.51 11.04
CA TYR A 48 18.68 -5.00 12.37
C TYR A 48 17.50 -4.20 12.94
N PHE A 49 17.34 -4.24 14.27
CA PHE A 49 16.39 -3.40 14.99
C PHE A 49 17.14 -2.40 15.87
N ASN A 50 16.93 -1.10 15.64
CA ASN A 50 17.60 -0.02 16.36
C ASN A 50 16.71 0.70 17.39
N GLY A 51 15.42 0.36 17.44
CA GLY A 51 14.45 1.03 18.31
C GLY A 51 13.96 2.40 17.80
N ALA A 52 14.30 2.79 16.57
CA ALA A 52 13.80 4.03 15.98
C ALA A 52 12.37 3.86 15.47
N GLU A 53 11.53 4.88 15.68
CA GLU A 53 10.18 4.92 15.11
C GLU A 53 10.25 5.34 13.64
N LEU A 54 9.76 4.49 12.73
CA LEU A 54 9.63 4.83 11.31
C LEU A 54 8.65 6.01 11.10
N TYR A 55 7.53 5.96 11.83
CA TYR A 55 6.56 7.03 11.89
C TYR A 55 6.45 7.51 13.33
N LYS A 56 6.83 8.76 13.56
CA LYS A 56 6.83 9.37 14.89
C LYS A 56 5.47 9.20 15.57
N GLY A 57 5.49 8.64 16.77
CA GLY A 57 4.32 8.36 17.59
C GLY A 57 3.68 6.99 17.39
N LEU A 58 4.12 6.18 16.41
CA LEU A 58 3.55 4.84 16.16
C LEU A 58 4.28 3.69 16.87
N GLY A 59 5.38 3.98 17.58
CA GLY A 59 6.26 2.97 18.14
C GLY A 59 7.25 2.40 17.12
N ALA A 60 8.25 1.66 17.60
CA ALA A 60 9.36 1.19 16.79
C ALA A 60 9.05 -0.07 15.96
N GLY A 61 7.87 -0.68 16.15
CA GLY A 61 7.48 -1.89 15.43
C GLY A 61 8.26 -3.14 15.86
N PHE A 62 8.59 -3.26 17.16
CA PHE A 62 9.32 -4.42 17.68
C PHE A 62 8.55 -5.73 17.52
N LYS A 63 7.24 -5.73 17.78
CA LYS A 63 6.39 -6.94 17.67
C LYS A 63 6.44 -7.64 16.31
N PRO A 64 6.17 -6.98 15.16
CA PRO A 64 6.29 -7.64 13.87
C PRO A 64 7.73 -8.07 13.56
N TRP A 65 8.74 -7.33 14.06
CA TRP A 65 10.13 -7.72 13.93
C TRP A 65 10.48 -8.98 14.75
N SER A 66 9.99 -9.09 15.99
CA SER A 66 10.24 -10.23 16.89
C SER A 66 9.53 -11.51 16.41
N VAL A 67 8.38 -11.38 15.77
CA VAL A 67 7.71 -12.50 15.08
C VAL A 67 8.59 -13.04 13.95
N ASN A 68 9.15 -12.17 13.11
CA ASN A 68 10.07 -12.60 12.05
C ASN A 68 11.36 -13.20 12.63
N PHE A 69 11.92 -12.63 13.70
CA PHE A 69 13.06 -13.24 14.41
C PHE A 69 12.76 -14.69 14.82
N LYS A 70 11.61 -14.95 15.46
CA LYS A 70 11.20 -16.30 15.87
C LYS A 70 11.05 -17.25 14.67
N GLN A 71 10.49 -16.76 13.56
CA GLN A 71 10.37 -17.53 12.32
C GLN A 71 11.74 -17.89 11.74
N GLN A 72 12.68 -16.94 11.69
CA GLN A 72 14.03 -17.20 11.19
C GLN A 72 14.80 -18.19 12.06
N VAL A 73 14.66 -18.11 13.39
CA VAL A 73 15.25 -19.10 14.31
C VAL A 73 14.64 -20.49 14.08
N ASP A 74 13.32 -20.60 13.96
CA ASP A 74 12.65 -21.89 13.68
C ASP A 74 13.10 -22.49 12.35
N LEU A 75 13.21 -21.69 11.29
CA LEU A 75 13.75 -22.14 9.99
C LEU A 75 15.20 -22.62 10.11
N ALA A 76 16.03 -21.91 10.87
CA ALA A 76 17.43 -22.26 11.06
C ALA A 76 17.60 -23.54 11.92
N GLU A 77 16.80 -23.71 12.98
CA GLU A 77 16.74 -24.94 13.78
C GLU A 77 16.32 -26.15 12.93
N ARG A 78 15.33 -25.98 12.05
CA ARG A 78 14.90 -27.03 11.10
C ARG A 78 15.99 -27.36 10.08
N ALA A 79 16.72 -26.35 9.59
CA ALA A 79 17.79 -26.55 8.61
C ALA A 79 18.99 -27.31 9.20
N CYS A 80 19.32 -27.09 10.48
CA CYS A 80 20.39 -27.83 11.15
C CYS A 80 19.91 -29.12 11.85
N GLY A 81 18.60 -29.37 11.89
CA GLY A 81 18.01 -30.60 12.42
C GLY A 81 17.96 -30.69 13.94
N HIS A 82 18.16 -29.59 14.67
CA HIS A 82 18.15 -29.58 16.14
C HIS A 82 17.72 -28.22 16.68
N ARG A 83 17.23 -28.21 17.93
CA ARG A 83 16.96 -26.98 18.66
C ARG A 83 18.26 -26.31 19.07
N TRP A 84 18.25 -24.99 19.16
CA TRP A 84 19.33 -24.21 19.72
C TRP A 84 19.10 -24.03 21.22
N PRO A 85 20.16 -24.02 22.04
CA PRO A 85 20.08 -23.59 23.43
C PRO A 85 19.53 -22.16 23.52
N GLU A 86 18.81 -21.86 24.61
CA GLU A 86 18.21 -20.52 24.80
C GLU A 86 19.28 -19.44 24.93
N GLU A 87 20.44 -19.76 25.52
CA GLU A 87 21.62 -18.89 25.61
C GLU A 87 22.07 -18.43 24.22
N VAL A 88 22.08 -19.37 23.26
CA VAL A 88 22.47 -19.09 21.87
C VAL A 88 21.42 -18.20 21.21
N LYS A 89 20.12 -18.47 21.43
CA LYS A 89 19.05 -17.64 20.86
C LYS A 89 19.08 -16.21 21.40
N ILE A 90 19.35 -16.03 22.68
CA ILE A 90 19.49 -14.71 23.33
C ILE A 90 20.73 -13.98 22.82
N SER A 91 21.86 -14.69 22.65
CA SER A 91 23.07 -14.12 22.06
C SER A 91 22.81 -13.67 20.60
N VAL A 92 22.15 -14.51 19.80
CA VAL A 92 21.75 -14.18 18.44
C VAL A 92 20.79 -13.00 18.43
N LEU A 93 19.78 -12.96 19.30
CA LEU A 93 18.89 -11.80 19.47
C LEU A 93 19.70 -10.52 19.67
N GLY A 94 20.60 -10.49 20.64
CA GLY A 94 21.48 -9.34 20.90
C GLY A 94 22.33 -8.92 19.70
N SER A 95 22.78 -9.87 18.87
CA SER A 95 23.56 -9.57 17.66
C SER A 95 22.76 -8.85 16.56
N TYR A 96 21.43 -8.93 16.59
CA TYR A 96 20.51 -8.28 15.65
C TYR A 96 19.92 -6.95 16.18
N LEU A 97 20.31 -6.53 17.37
CA LEU A 97 19.92 -5.22 17.93
C LEU A 97 21.02 -4.18 17.69
N ARG A 98 20.63 -2.92 17.52
CA ARG A 98 21.51 -1.76 17.33
C ARG A 98 21.09 -0.61 18.24
N ASP A 99 22.00 0.34 18.43
CA ASP A 99 21.75 1.63 19.10
C ASP A 99 20.99 1.48 20.43
N ASN A 100 19.91 2.26 20.60
CA ASN A 100 19.09 2.26 21.82
C ASN A 100 18.52 0.87 22.16
N ALA A 101 18.15 0.08 21.15
CA ALA A 101 17.67 -1.27 21.38
C ALA A 101 18.77 -2.21 21.92
N LYS A 102 20.00 -2.07 21.41
CA LYS A 102 21.15 -2.84 21.91
C LYS A 102 21.52 -2.43 23.34
N ASN A 103 21.57 -1.12 23.60
CA ASN A 103 21.91 -0.58 24.92
C ASN A 103 20.90 -1.04 25.98
N TYR A 104 19.60 -0.96 25.67
CA TYR A 104 18.55 -1.43 26.57
C TYR A 104 18.65 -2.95 26.82
N PHE A 105 18.81 -3.73 25.75
CA PHE A 105 18.96 -5.18 25.87
C PHE A 105 20.18 -5.60 26.69
N ASP A 106 21.35 -5.00 26.46
CA ASP A 106 22.56 -5.34 27.22
C ASP A 106 22.44 -5.02 28.71
N GLY A 107 21.74 -3.94 29.06
CA GLY A 107 21.49 -3.58 30.46
C GLY A 107 20.54 -4.55 31.18
N MET A 108 19.60 -5.15 30.45
CA MET A 108 18.52 -5.95 31.05
C MET A 108 18.70 -7.47 30.91
N LYS A 109 19.46 -7.96 29.92
CA LYS A 109 19.51 -9.39 29.55
C LYS A 109 19.88 -10.33 30.71
N ASN A 110 20.77 -9.91 31.61
CA ASN A 110 21.20 -10.74 32.75
C ASN A 110 20.06 -10.88 33.77
N GLN A 111 19.35 -9.78 34.06
CA GLN A 111 18.19 -9.81 34.93
C GLN A 111 17.07 -10.67 34.34
N TRP A 112 16.80 -10.54 33.03
CA TRP A 112 15.80 -11.38 32.38
C TRP A 112 16.19 -12.86 32.39
N TRP A 113 17.48 -13.18 32.27
CA TRP A 113 17.99 -14.53 32.36
C TRP A 113 17.71 -15.15 33.73
N GLU A 114 17.95 -14.41 34.81
CA GLU A 114 17.66 -14.84 36.18
C GLU A 114 16.16 -15.03 36.42
N CYS A 115 15.31 -14.17 35.85
CA CYS A 115 13.86 -14.31 35.95
C CYS A 115 13.32 -15.52 35.17
N LYS A 116 13.65 -15.61 33.88
CA LYS A 116 13.21 -16.68 33.00
C LYS A 116 14.18 -16.83 31.82
N PRO A 117 15.03 -17.87 31.80
CA PRO A 117 16.11 -18.05 30.82
C PRO A 117 15.58 -18.53 29.47
N THR A 118 14.75 -17.71 28.82
CA THR A 118 14.14 -18.02 27.52
C THR A 118 14.17 -16.79 26.63
N VAL A 119 14.45 -16.98 25.34
CA VAL A 119 14.38 -15.91 24.35
C VAL A 119 12.97 -15.35 24.23
N GLN A 120 11.94 -16.19 24.44
CA GLN A 120 10.55 -15.75 24.39
C GLN A 120 10.28 -14.67 25.46
N TYR A 121 10.79 -14.85 26.68
CA TYR A 121 10.65 -13.85 27.73
C TYR A 121 11.40 -12.55 27.40
N ALA A 122 12.65 -12.65 26.92
CA ALA A 122 13.40 -11.46 26.50
C ALA A 122 12.71 -10.70 25.35
N LEU A 123 12.05 -11.39 24.43
CA LEU A 123 11.26 -10.77 23.36
C LEU A 123 9.99 -10.08 23.90
N GLU A 124 9.32 -10.66 24.91
CA GLU A 124 8.16 -10.04 25.56
C GLU A 124 8.54 -8.75 26.30
N GLU A 125 9.67 -8.75 27.00
CA GLU A 125 10.18 -7.58 27.72
C GLU A 125 10.63 -6.48 26.76
N MET A 126 11.34 -6.85 25.68
CA MET A 126 11.67 -5.91 24.60
C MET A 126 10.42 -5.38 23.90
N GLU A 127 9.38 -6.20 23.70
CA GLU A 127 8.11 -5.72 23.15
C GLU A 127 7.51 -4.67 24.08
N GLN A 128 7.43 -4.91 25.39
CA GLN A 128 6.91 -3.92 26.34
C GLN A 128 7.69 -2.61 26.32
N ALA A 129 9.02 -2.66 26.23
CA ALA A 129 9.87 -1.47 26.21
C ALA A 129 9.75 -0.62 24.93
N PHE A 130 9.49 -1.26 23.79
CA PHE A 130 9.45 -0.61 22.46
C PHE A 130 8.04 -0.50 21.87
N ASN A 131 7.03 -0.96 22.58
CA ASN A 131 5.63 -0.85 22.18
C ASN A 131 5.01 0.46 22.69
N ARG A 132 3.99 0.93 21.98
CA ARG A 132 3.11 2.00 22.44
C ARG A 132 1.69 1.48 22.59
N THR A 133 1.03 1.91 23.64
CA THR A 133 -0.41 1.77 23.79
C THR A 133 -1.09 3.04 23.30
N PHE A 134 -2.27 2.88 22.70
CA PHE A 134 -3.05 3.99 22.16
C PHE A 134 -4.44 4.01 22.81
N THR A 135 -4.90 5.19 23.19
CA THR A 135 -6.30 5.40 23.53
C THR A 135 -7.14 5.50 22.26
N SER A 136 -8.45 5.22 22.34
CA SER A 136 -9.35 5.35 21.18
C SER A 136 -9.27 6.74 20.51
N ALA A 137 -9.16 7.80 21.31
CA ALA A 137 -8.98 9.16 20.81
C ALA A 137 -7.65 9.36 20.06
N GLN A 138 -6.56 8.73 20.51
CA GLN A 138 -5.27 8.77 19.81
C GLN A 138 -5.32 8.00 18.49
N ILE A 139 -5.95 6.81 18.47
CA ILE A 139 -6.15 6.00 17.27
C ILE A 139 -6.91 6.81 16.23
N HIS A 140 -8.06 7.37 16.61
CA HIS A 140 -8.88 8.20 15.72
C HIS A 140 -8.09 9.39 15.16
N LYS A 141 -7.34 10.09 16.02
CA LYS A 141 -6.49 11.21 15.60
C LYS A 141 -5.40 10.81 14.61
N LEU A 142 -4.83 9.62 14.74
CA LEU A 142 -3.81 9.11 13.81
C LEU A 142 -4.42 8.72 12.46
N MET A 143 -5.59 8.06 12.46
CA MET A 143 -6.29 7.65 11.23
C MET A 143 -6.85 8.83 10.44
N MET A 144 -7.27 9.91 11.12
CA MET A 144 -7.77 11.13 10.48
C MET A 144 -6.67 12.11 10.04
N LYS A 145 -5.39 11.78 10.24
CA LYS A 145 -4.31 12.70 9.93
C LYS A 145 -4.28 12.95 8.40
N PRO A 146 -4.42 14.20 7.94
CA PRO A 146 -4.39 14.48 6.51
C PRO A 146 -3.00 14.19 5.93
N LYS A 147 -2.96 13.91 4.62
CA LYS A 147 -1.71 13.77 3.87
C LYS A 147 -0.86 15.04 3.99
N ALA A 148 0.43 14.89 4.28
CA ALA A 148 1.33 16.03 4.26
C ALA A 148 1.61 16.50 2.81
N PRO A 149 1.75 17.81 2.55
CA PRO A 149 2.06 18.31 1.20
C PRO A 149 3.37 17.77 0.63
N SER A 150 4.34 17.43 1.50
CA SER A 150 5.66 16.91 1.12
C SER A 150 5.70 15.40 0.84
N THR A 151 4.60 14.67 1.10
CA THR A 151 4.52 13.22 0.90
C THR A 151 3.63 12.86 -0.27
N THR A 152 3.98 11.80 -0.98
CA THR A 152 3.18 11.18 -2.04
C THR A 152 1.94 10.49 -1.45
N TRP A 153 0.95 10.23 -2.29
CA TRP A 153 -0.23 9.45 -1.89
C TRP A 153 0.11 8.02 -1.49
N TYR A 154 1.11 7.43 -2.14
CA TYR A 154 1.58 6.09 -1.79
C TYR A 154 2.25 6.05 -0.42
N GLU A 155 3.11 7.02 -0.09
CA GLU A 155 3.70 7.13 1.25
C GLU A 155 2.64 7.34 2.33
N HIS A 156 1.59 8.10 2.02
CA HIS A 156 0.48 8.29 2.94
C HIS A 156 -0.36 7.02 3.14
N LEU A 157 -0.58 6.24 2.08
CA LEU A 157 -1.18 4.90 2.19
C LEU A 157 -0.34 3.98 3.09
N LEU A 158 0.98 3.95 2.90
CA LEU A 158 1.88 3.18 3.77
C LEU A 158 1.80 3.63 5.24
N TYR A 159 1.68 4.93 5.47
CA TYR A 159 1.44 5.47 6.82
C TYR A 159 0.11 4.96 7.40
N LEU A 160 -1.01 5.07 6.69
CA LEU A 160 -2.31 4.61 7.18
C LEU A 160 -2.32 3.09 7.46
N MET A 161 -1.68 2.29 6.62
CA MET A 161 -1.49 0.86 6.87
C MET A 161 -0.65 0.61 8.13
N ALA A 162 0.41 1.40 8.36
CA ALA A 162 1.21 1.30 9.57
C ALA A 162 0.41 1.69 10.82
N VAL A 163 -0.42 2.73 10.75
CA VAL A 163 -1.34 3.11 11.84
C VAL A 163 -2.32 1.96 12.13
N ALA A 164 -2.99 1.43 11.11
CA ALA A 164 -3.95 0.33 11.28
C ALA A 164 -3.30 -0.89 11.96
N ASN A 165 -2.10 -1.28 11.53
CA ASN A 165 -1.36 -2.37 12.16
C ASN A 165 -0.93 -2.07 13.60
N ALA A 166 -0.45 -0.86 13.89
CA ALA A 166 -0.01 -0.46 15.23
C ALA A 166 -1.17 -0.33 16.23
N THR A 167 -2.36 -0.02 15.74
CA THR A 167 -3.58 0.22 16.54
C THR A 167 -4.55 -0.95 16.52
N HIS A 168 -4.22 -2.02 15.80
CA HIS A 168 -5.10 -3.16 15.54
C HIS A 168 -6.44 -2.77 14.89
N ALA A 169 -6.48 -1.63 14.19
CA ALA A 169 -7.65 -1.24 13.41
C ALA A 169 -7.76 -2.11 12.15
N PRO A 170 -8.99 -2.43 11.69
CA PRO A 170 -9.19 -3.18 10.46
C PRO A 170 -8.57 -2.49 9.25
N LEU A 171 -7.78 -3.23 8.46
CA LEU A 171 -7.22 -2.74 7.19
C LEU A 171 -8.31 -2.36 6.17
N SER A 172 -9.53 -2.86 6.35
CA SER A 172 -10.70 -2.50 5.53
C SER A 172 -11.10 -1.03 5.64
N HIS A 173 -10.73 -0.32 6.72
CA HIS A 173 -11.03 1.10 6.88
C HIS A 173 -9.98 2.02 6.24
N VAL A 174 -8.82 1.49 5.83
CA VAL A 174 -7.75 2.30 5.20
C VAL A 174 -8.23 3.07 3.96
N PRO A 175 -9.00 2.49 3.01
CA PRO A 175 -9.51 3.24 1.86
C PRO A 175 -10.44 4.38 2.27
N GLU A 176 -11.33 4.14 3.26
CA GLU A 176 -12.25 5.16 3.77
C GLU A 176 -11.48 6.36 4.32
N HIS A 177 -10.47 6.11 5.17
CA HIS A 177 -9.64 7.18 5.73
C HIS A 177 -8.80 7.90 4.66
N LEU A 178 -8.32 7.18 3.64
CA LEU A 178 -7.60 7.77 2.51
C LEU A 178 -8.48 8.75 1.72
N VAL A 179 -9.77 8.43 1.56
CA VAL A 179 -10.75 9.20 0.77
C VAL A 179 -11.28 10.39 1.57
N PHE A 180 -11.84 10.15 2.75
CA PHE A 180 -12.64 11.16 3.47
C PHE A 180 -11.83 12.10 4.35
N HIS A 181 -10.52 11.86 4.50
CA HIS A 181 -9.60 12.77 5.20
C HIS A 181 -8.58 13.42 4.26
N ALA A 182 -8.77 13.28 2.95
CA ALA A 182 -8.10 14.09 1.95
C ALA A 182 -8.54 15.56 2.04
N ASP A 183 -7.83 16.45 1.33
CA ASP A 183 -8.32 17.83 1.15
C ASP A 183 -9.66 17.85 0.40
N LYS A 184 -10.41 18.96 0.53
CA LYS A 184 -11.81 19.04 0.10
C LYS A 184 -12.03 18.67 -1.38
N GLU A 185 -11.15 19.12 -2.28
CA GLU A 185 -11.27 18.85 -3.72
C GLU A 185 -10.90 17.41 -4.04
N MET A 186 -9.83 16.90 -3.42
CA MET A 186 -9.43 15.51 -3.59
C MET A 186 -10.45 14.53 -3.00
N ALA A 187 -10.95 14.78 -1.80
CA ALA A 187 -11.96 13.94 -1.13
C ALA A 187 -13.23 13.81 -1.99
N LYS A 188 -13.66 14.93 -2.60
CA LYS A 188 -14.79 14.92 -3.54
C LYS A 188 -14.49 14.05 -4.75
N THR A 189 -13.29 14.13 -5.32
CA THR A 189 -12.90 13.32 -6.48
C THR A 189 -12.81 11.83 -6.12
N LEU A 190 -12.09 11.50 -5.05
CA LEU A 190 -11.87 10.12 -4.62
C LEU A 190 -13.16 9.44 -4.14
N SER A 191 -14.09 10.18 -3.54
CA SER A 191 -15.37 9.60 -3.11
C SER A 191 -16.23 9.10 -4.28
N THR A 192 -16.05 9.62 -5.49
CA THR A 192 -16.72 9.08 -6.70
C THR A 192 -16.13 7.75 -7.17
N LEU A 193 -14.87 7.48 -6.80
CA LEU A 193 -14.15 6.24 -7.15
C LEU A 193 -14.19 5.20 -6.03
N TYR A 194 -14.57 5.61 -4.81
CA TYR A 194 -14.56 4.76 -3.63
C TYR A 194 -15.65 3.69 -3.70
N ASP A 195 -15.22 2.44 -3.56
CA ASP A 195 -16.09 1.27 -3.43
C ASP A 195 -15.97 0.70 -2.00
N LYS A 196 -17.03 0.88 -1.22
CA LYS A 196 -17.13 0.36 0.16
C LYS A 196 -17.17 -1.18 0.23
N ASP A 197 -17.62 -1.82 -0.84
CA ASP A 197 -17.84 -3.27 -0.92
C ASP A 197 -16.69 -3.97 -1.68
N ALA A 198 -15.58 -3.24 -1.91
CA ALA A 198 -14.41 -3.73 -2.61
C ALA A 198 -13.85 -5.00 -1.93
N LYS A 199 -13.82 -6.10 -2.69
CA LYS A 199 -13.35 -7.42 -2.21
C LYS A 199 -11.91 -7.41 -1.68
N SER A 200 -11.09 -6.47 -2.15
CA SER A 200 -9.71 -6.30 -1.70
C SER A 200 -9.47 -4.84 -1.30
N PRO A 201 -9.76 -4.48 -0.04
CA PRO A 201 -9.70 -3.08 0.41
C PRO A 201 -8.33 -2.44 0.19
N ILE A 202 -7.23 -3.14 0.49
CA ILE A 202 -5.88 -2.58 0.32
C ILE A 202 -5.51 -2.41 -1.15
N ARG A 203 -5.92 -3.34 -2.03
CA ARG A 203 -5.72 -3.15 -3.47
C ARG A 203 -6.51 -1.93 -3.97
N HIS A 204 -7.75 -1.78 -3.52
CA HIS A 204 -8.57 -0.62 -3.85
C HIS A 204 -7.96 0.69 -3.33
N ALA A 205 -7.46 0.73 -2.09
CA ALA A 205 -6.72 1.88 -1.56
C ALA A 205 -5.47 2.24 -2.39
N ASN A 206 -4.75 1.23 -2.88
CA ASN A 206 -3.61 1.45 -3.76
C ASN A 206 -4.02 2.05 -5.12
N GLU A 207 -5.10 1.55 -5.72
CA GLU A 207 -5.67 2.10 -6.96
C GLU A 207 -6.09 3.57 -6.78
N LEU A 208 -6.76 3.89 -5.66
CA LEU A 208 -7.12 5.26 -5.28
C LEU A 208 -5.88 6.16 -5.08
N ALA A 209 -4.85 5.67 -4.39
CA ALA A 209 -3.62 6.42 -4.17
C ALA A 209 -2.87 6.72 -5.49
N VAL A 210 -2.83 5.76 -6.41
CA VAL A 210 -2.23 5.94 -7.75
C VAL A 210 -3.02 6.99 -8.54
N PHE A 211 -4.35 6.91 -8.53
CA PHE A 211 -5.19 7.91 -9.17
C PHE A 211 -4.95 9.30 -8.59
N ALA A 212 -4.99 9.44 -7.26
CA ALA A 212 -4.81 10.70 -6.56
C ALA A 212 -3.45 11.35 -6.89
N GLN A 213 -2.39 10.54 -6.95
CA GLN A 213 -1.05 11.00 -7.34
C GLN A 213 -1.04 11.57 -8.75
N ASN A 214 -1.59 10.83 -9.72
CA ASN A 214 -1.66 11.28 -11.11
C ASN A 214 -2.50 12.56 -11.26
N PHE A 215 -3.61 12.65 -10.53
CA PHE A 215 -4.48 13.82 -10.51
C PHE A 215 -3.75 15.06 -9.98
N GLU A 216 -3.07 14.95 -8.84
CA GLU A 216 -2.27 16.05 -8.29
C GLU A 216 -1.16 16.50 -9.26
N ASP A 217 -0.45 15.55 -9.86
CA ASP A 217 0.66 15.85 -10.77
C ASP A 217 0.17 16.54 -12.05
N ASN A 218 -1.01 16.17 -12.55
CA ASN A 218 -1.65 16.85 -13.67
C ASN A 218 -2.12 18.26 -13.30
N MET A 219 -2.70 18.45 -12.12
CA MET A 219 -3.07 19.78 -11.61
C MET A 219 -1.84 20.69 -11.42
N LYS A 220 -0.71 20.14 -10.95
CA LYS A 220 0.55 20.89 -10.84
C LYS A 220 1.13 21.23 -12.22
N LYS A 221 0.95 20.37 -13.22
CA LYS A 221 1.35 20.64 -14.62
C LYS A 221 0.48 21.72 -15.26
N SER A 222 -0.83 21.73 -15.01
CA SER A 222 -1.75 22.76 -15.53
C SER A 222 -1.57 24.11 -14.84
N ASN A 223 -1.13 24.13 -13.58
CA ASN A 223 -0.82 25.36 -12.83
C ASN A 223 0.58 25.95 -13.11
N LYS A 224 1.37 25.36 -14.02
CA LYS A 224 2.54 26.05 -14.58
C LYS A 224 2.08 26.98 -15.71
N PRO A 225 2.38 28.29 -15.67
CA PRO A 225 2.02 29.18 -16.75
C PRO A 225 2.89 28.83 -17.97
N GLY A 226 2.28 28.20 -18.97
CA GLY A 226 2.89 27.98 -20.27
C GLY A 226 2.66 26.59 -20.84
N LYS A 227 1.81 26.55 -21.88
CA LYS A 227 1.64 25.46 -22.85
C LYS A 227 0.56 24.39 -22.60
N LEU A 228 -0.58 24.77 -22.02
CA LEU A 228 -1.83 24.01 -22.25
C LEU A 228 -2.98 24.88 -22.81
N ALA A 229 -2.89 26.21 -22.73
CA ALA A 229 -3.81 27.11 -23.43
C ALA A 229 -3.64 27.09 -24.97
N ALA A 230 -2.49 26.63 -25.49
CA ALA A 230 -2.25 26.54 -26.93
C ALA A 230 -2.77 25.24 -27.60
N ALA A 231 -3.17 24.24 -26.81
CA ALA A 231 -3.65 22.96 -27.35
C ALA A 231 -5.19 22.86 -27.41
N VAL A 232 -5.91 23.64 -26.60
CA VAL A 232 -7.39 23.58 -26.53
C VAL A 232 -8.07 24.74 -27.26
N GLN A 233 -7.34 25.79 -27.65
CA GLN A 233 -7.89 26.89 -28.46
C GLN A 233 -7.61 26.77 -29.97
N ASN A 234 -6.85 25.76 -30.42
CA ASN A 234 -6.55 25.60 -31.85
C ASN A 234 -7.56 24.74 -32.63
N GLU A 235 -8.63 24.25 -32.00
CA GLU A 235 -9.64 23.42 -32.69
C GLU A 235 -10.99 24.12 -32.95
N THR A 236 -11.23 25.34 -32.45
CA THR A 236 -12.55 25.98 -32.61
C THR A 236 -12.56 27.49 -32.81
N GLU A 237 -11.48 28.12 -33.29
CA GLU A 237 -11.56 29.47 -33.84
C GLU A 237 -10.94 29.55 -35.24
N ASN A 238 -11.83 29.69 -36.21
CA ASN A 238 -11.68 30.49 -37.42
C ASN A 238 -10.26 30.57 -37.99
N ARG A 239 -9.87 29.54 -38.75
CA ARG A 239 -8.68 29.61 -39.58
C ARG A 239 -8.96 30.57 -40.73
N GLU A 240 -8.79 31.87 -40.50
CA GLU A 240 -8.74 32.86 -41.58
C GLU A 240 -7.63 32.43 -42.55
N ASP A 241 -8.03 31.90 -43.71
CA ASP A 241 -7.11 31.48 -44.74
C ASP A 241 -6.52 32.73 -45.39
N THR A 242 -5.38 33.18 -44.84
CA THR A 242 -4.60 34.33 -45.30
C THR A 242 -3.92 34.09 -46.65
N ARG A 243 -4.08 32.90 -47.24
CA ARG A 243 -3.57 32.58 -48.57
C ARG A 243 -4.38 33.32 -49.63
N SER A 244 -3.70 34.02 -50.52
CA SER A 244 -4.31 34.59 -51.70
C SER A 244 -4.68 33.49 -52.69
N CYS A 245 -5.91 33.53 -53.18
CA CYS A 245 -6.38 32.62 -54.23
C CYS A 245 -5.48 32.75 -55.48
N GLN A 246 -4.94 31.65 -55.98
CA GLN A 246 -4.03 31.67 -57.15
C GLN A 246 -4.70 32.08 -58.47
N ILE A 247 -6.03 32.25 -58.49
CA ILE A 247 -6.81 32.64 -59.68
C ILE A 247 -7.24 34.12 -59.63
N CYS A 248 -7.65 34.64 -58.47
CA CYS A 248 -8.17 36.01 -58.33
C CYS A 248 -7.39 36.89 -57.34
N HIS A 249 -6.34 36.36 -56.71
CA HIS A 249 -5.44 37.01 -55.75
C HIS A 249 -6.10 37.63 -54.50
N LYS A 250 -7.37 37.31 -54.21
CA LYS A 250 -8.06 37.71 -52.96
C LYS A 250 -7.85 36.65 -51.85
N SER A 251 -7.77 37.08 -50.59
CA SER A 251 -7.68 36.22 -49.40
C SER A 251 -9.06 35.71 -48.95
N GLY A 252 -9.09 34.63 -48.16
CA GLY A 252 -10.32 34.08 -47.56
C GLY A 252 -10.96 32.88 -48.28
N HIS A 253 -10.38 32.37 -49.37
CA HIS A 253 -10.84 31.13 -50.04
C HIS A 253 -9.74 30.47 -50.90
N THR A 254 -9.90 29.19 -51.25
CA THR A 254 -8.98 28.45 -52.14
C THR A 254 -9.52 28.32 -53.57
N ALA A 255 -8.64 27.99 -54.54
CA ALA A 255 -8.95 27.83 -55.97
C ALA A 255 -10.04 26.79 -56.29
N LYS A 256 -10.37 25.90 -55.34
CA LYS A 256 -11.45 24.90 -55.48
C LYS A 256 -12.85 25.49 -55.27
N GLY A 257 -12.97 26.66 -54.64
CA GLY A 257 -14.25 27.35 -54.40
C GLY A 257 -14.59 28.44 -55.43
N THR A 258 -13.81 28.55 -56.50
CA THR A 258 -13.93 29.63 -57.49
C THR A 258 -14.69 29.14 -58.73
N SER A 259 -15.94 29.58 -58.90
CA SER A 259 -16.79 29.23 -60.05
C SER A 259 -16.94 30.42 -61.01
N ARG A 260 -16.58 30.22 -62.28
CA ARG A 260 -16.58 31.27 -63.32
C ARG A 260 -18.01 31.67 -63.71
N VAL A 261 -18.48 32.84 -63.28
CA VAL A 261 -19.72 33.44 -63.81
C VAL A 261 -19.39 34.21 -65.09
N LYS A 262 -20.14 33.95 -66.17
CA LYS A 262 -20.00 34.59 -67.49
C LYS A 262 -20.53 36.03 -67.49
N THR A 263 -20.06 36.91 -66.60
CA THR A 263 -20.27 38.37 -66.70
C THR A 263 -19.45 39.08 -65.61
N GLY A 264 -18.18 39.37 -65.89
CA GLY A 264 -17.40 40.54 -65.38
C GLY A 264 -17.27 40.89 -63.88
N TYR A 265 -18.07 40.39 -62.94
CA TYR A 265 -18.07 40.78 -61.53
C TYR A 265 -18.37 39.57 -60.62
N TRP A 266 -17.64 39.47 -59.50
CA TRP A 266 -17.74 38.35 -58.54
C TRP A 266 -18.59 38.76 -57.32
N THR A 267 -19.66 38.02 -57.03
CA THR A 267 -20.42 38.07 -55.77
C THR A 267 -20.37 36.72 -55.06
N GLN A 268 -20.45 36.77 -53.72
CA GLN A 268 -20.33 35.60 -52.83
C GLN A 268 -21.67 34.82 -52.80
N VAL A 269 -21.60 33.49 -52.92
CA VAL A 269 -22.77 32.61 -52.79
C VAL A 269 -23.05 32.38 -51.29
N PRO A 270 -24.28 32.55 -50.78
CA PRO A 270 -24.60 32.21 -49.40
C PRO A 270 -24.64 30.69 -49.22
N ALA A 271 -24.03 30.19 -48.16
CA ALA A 271 -24.16 28.79 -47.75
C ALA A 271 -25.56 28.55 -47.14
N LEU A 272 -26.22 27.49 -47.59
CA LEU A 272 -27.40 26.88 -46.94
C LEU A 272 -26.98 26.23 -45.61
N ILE A 273 -27.87 26.31 -44.62
CA ILE A 273 -27.80 25.66 -43.30
C ILE A 273 -27.72 24.13 -43.45
#